data_AF-A0A379UNR9-F1
#
_entry.id   AF-A0A379UNR9-F1
#
_cell.length_a   1.000
_cell.length_b   1.000
_cell.length_c   1.000
_cell.angle_alpha   90.00
_cell.angle_beta   90.00
_cell.angle_gamma   90.00
#
_symmetry.space_group_name_H-M   'P 1'
#
loop_
_entity.id
_entity.type
_entity.pdbx_description
1 polymer ?
#
loop_
_entity_poly.entity_id
_entity_poly.type
_entity_poly.pdbx_seq_one_letter_code
_entity_poly.pdbx_strand_id
1 'polypeptide(L)'
;MAIPKLQSYALPTALDIPTNKVNWAFEPERAALLIHDMQDYFVSFWGRNCPMMDQVIANIAALRQYCKEHHIPVYYTAQPKEQSDEDRALLNDMWGRD
;
A
#
# COMPACT_ATOMS: atom_id res chain seq x y z
N MET A 1 -2.43 3.93 -20.15
CA MET A 1 -3.81 4.32 -19.78
C MET A 1 -3.81 4.81 -18.34
N ALA A 2 -4.43 5.95 -18.05
CA ALA A 2 -4.48 6.47 -16.69
C ALA A 2 -5.29 5.56 -15.76
N ILE A 3 -4.90 5.50 -14.49
CA ILE A 3 -5.63 4.75 -13.45
C ILE A 3 -7.04 5.35 -13.34
N PRO A 4 -8.12 4.54 -13.41
CA PRO A 4 -9.48 5.05 -13.31
C PRO A 4 -9.80 5.50 -11.88
N LYS A 5 -10.80 6.37 -11.74
CA LYS A 5 -11.39 6.67 -10.44
C LYS A 5 -11.99 5.40 -9.83
N LEU A 6 -11.64 5.13 -8.58
CA LEU A 6 -12.04 3.91 -7.88
C LEU A 6 -13.27 4.16 -6.99
N GLN A 7 -14.06 3.12 -6.77
CA GLN A 7 -15.20 3.13 -5.86
C GLN A 7 -14.79 2.50 -4.53
N SER A 8 -15.27 3.07 -3.43
CA SER A 8 -15.09 2.51 -2.10
C SER A 8 -15.84 1.18 -1.96
N TYR A 9 -15.28 0.28 -1.18
CA TYR A 9 -15.89 -1.00 -0.81
C TYR A 9 -15.61 -1.29 0.67
N ALA A 10 -16.28 -2.30 1.23
CA ALA A 10 -16.03 -2.74 2.58
C ALA A 10 -14.69 -3.47 2.66
N LEU A 11 -13.80 -3.06 3.56
CA LEU A 11 -12.57 -3.81 3.81
C LEU A 11 -12.91 -5.20 4.38
N PRO A 12 -12.17 -6.24 3.98
CA PRO A 12 -12.38 -7.58 4.51
C PRO A 12 -12.10 -7.62 6.02
N THR A 13 -12.85 -8.47 6.69
CA THR A 13 -12.66 -8.81 8.10
C THR A 13 -11.88 -10.13 8.22
N ALA A 14 -11.54 -10.52 9.44
CA ALA A 14 -10.88 -11.81 9.69
C ALA A 14 -11.70 -13.02 9.20
N LEU A 15 -13.04 -12.89 9.11
CA LEU A 15 -13.92 -13.96 8.61
C LEU A 15 -13.87 -14.11 7.07
N ASP A 16 -13.44 -13.07 6.37
CA ASP A 16 -13.35 -13.05 4.91
C ASP A 16 -12.00 -13.58 4.39
N ILE A 17 -11.04 -13.82 5.30
CA ILE A 17 -9.71 -14.32 4.95
C ILE A 17 -9.80 -15.83 4.68
N PRO A 18 -9.41 -16.30 3.48
CA PRO A 18 -9.42 -17.73 3.17
C PRO A 18 -8.40 -18.49 4.04
N THR A 19 -8.65 -19.77 4.26
CA THR A 19 -7.72 -20.62 5.03
C THR A 19 -6.33 -20.63 4.41
N ASN A 20 -5.33 -20.18 5.18
CA ASN A 20 -3.94 -20.18 4.75
C ASN A 20 -3.41 -21.62 4.58
N LYS A 21 -2.56 -21.82 3.56
CA LYS A 21 -1.89 -23.12 3.34
C LYS A 21 -0.69 -23.34 4.27
N VAL A 22 -0.05 -22.25 4.68
CA VAL A 22 1.15 -22.27 5.52
C VAL A 22 0.83 -21.71 6.90
N ASN A 23 1.58 -22.14 7.91
CA ASN A 23 1.39 -21.76 9.31
C ASN A 23 2.59 -20.94 9.83
N TRP A 24 3.10 -20.00 9.04
CA TRP A 24 4.20 -19.15 9.48
C TRP A 24 3.74 -18.25 10.63
N ALA A 25 4.41 -18.37 11.77
CA ALA A 25 4.20 -17.47 12.89
C ALA A 25 4.85 -16.12 12.59
N PHE A 26 4.21 -15.05 13.04
CA PHE A 26 4.82 -13.73 13.02
C PHE A 26 5.87 -13.63 14.12
N GLU A 27 7.13 -13.43 13.72
CA GLU A 27 8.29 -13.28 14.62
C GLU A 27 8.84 -11.86 14.49
N PRO A 28 8.58 -10.94 15.45
CA PRO A 28 9.00 -9.53 15.37
C PRO A 28 10.48 -9.32 15.02
N GLU A 29 11.36 -10.13 15.61
CA GLU A 29 12.82 -10.04 15.43
C GLU A 29 13.28 -10.34 14.00
N ARG A 30 12.42 -10.97 13.18
CA ARG A 30 12.70 -11.38 11.81
C ARG A 30 11.78 -10.70 10.79
N ALA A 31 10.93 -9.79 11.26
CA ALA A 31 9.95 -9.11 10.45
C ALA A 31 10.47 -7.76 9.93
N ALA A 32 9.80 -7.26 8.90
CA ALA A 32 9.87 -5.88 8.46
C ALA A 32 8.47 -5.44 8.02
N LEU A 33 8.14 -4.16 8.18
CA LEU A 33 6.92 -3.57 7.63
C LEU A 33 7.26 -2.83 6.33
N LEU A 34 6.56 -3.17 5.25
CA LEU A 34 6.61 -2.44 3.99
C LEU A 34 5.33 -1.62 3.82
N ILE A 35 5.47 -0.29 3.77
CA ILE A 35 4.39 0.63 3.41
C ILE A 35 4.54 0.93 1.92
N HIS A 36 3.76 0.19 1.12
CA HIS A 36 3.92 0.14 -0.33
C HIS A 36 3.10 1.23 -1.04
N ASP A 37 3.78 2.15 -1.71
CA ASP A 37 3.21 3.16 -2.64
C ASP A 37 2.02 3.97 -2.08
N MET A 38 2.05 4.28 -0.79
CA MET A 38 1.03 5.11 -0.11
C MET A 38 1.23 6.63 -0.36
N GLN A 39 1.59 7.00 -1.60
CA GLN A 39 1.75 8.40 -2.02
C GLN A 39 0.40 9.04 -2.36
N ASP A 40 0.30 10.36 -2.21
CA ASP A 40 -0.91 11.13 -2.53
C ASP A 40 -1.44 10.86 -3.95
N TYR A 41 -0.55 10.67 -4.92
CA TYR A 41 -0.91 10.33 -6.30
C TYR A 41 -1.84 9.10 -6.34
N PHE A 42 -1.42 7.98 -5.72
CA PHE A 42 -2.20 6.75 -5.70
C PHE A 42 -3.46 6.88 -4.86
N VAL A 43 -3.34 7.45 -3.66
CA VAL A 43 -4.47 7.60 -2.72
C VAL A 43 -5.57 8.51 -3.28
N SER A 44 -5.21 9.46 -4.14
CA SER A 44 -6.17 10.40 -4.73
C SER A 44 -7.21 9.74 -5.66
N PHE A 45 -6.93 8.56 -6.24
CA PHE A 45 -7.85 7.88 -7.16
C PHE A 45 -9.15 7.39 -6.50
N TRP A 46 -9.18 7.28 -5.16
CA TRP A 46 -10.38 6.98 -4.38
C TRP A 46 -11.22 8.22 -4.06
N GLY A 47 -10.78 9.41 -4.45
CA GLY A 47 -11.42 10.69 -4.17
C GLY A 47 -11.12 11.22 -2.76
N ARG A 48 -11.53 12.47 -2.52
CA ARG A 48 -11.38 13.11 -1.20
C ARG A 48 -12.34 12.50 -0.19
N ASN A 49 -11.90 12.36 1.06
CA ASN A 49 -12.69 11.88 2.20
C ASN A 49 -13.32 10.50 1.94
N CYS A 50 -12.54 9.55 1.45
CA CYS A 50 -12.98 8.17 1.26
C CYS A 50 -12.86 7.40 2.59
N PRO A 51 -13.98 7.04 3.26
CA PRO A 51 -13.92 6.41 4.59
C PRO A 51 -13.15 5.07 4.60
N MET A 52 -13.19 4.35 3.47
CA MET A 52 -12.41 3.12 3.29
C MET A 52 -10.91 3.42 3.33
N MET A 53 -10.44 4.46 2.63
CA MET A 53 -9.03 4.83 2.63
C MET A 53 -8.59 5.42 3.98
N ASP A 54 -9.46 6.17 4.65
CA ASP A 54 -9.19 6.64 6.01
C ASP A 54 -8.96 5.46 6.96
N GLN A 55 -9.74 4.39 6.84
CA GLN A 55 -9.56 3.16 7.61
C GLN A 55 -8.27 2.42 7.23
N VAL A 56 -7.92 2.32 5.93
CA VAL A 56 -6.66 1.74 5.48
C VAL A 56 -5.47 2.49 6.08
N ILE A 57 -5.48 3.82 6.00
CA ILE A 57 -4.42 4.69 6.54
C ILE A 57 -4.32 4.57 8.06
N ALA A 58 -5.45 4.54 8.77
CA ALA A 58 -5.48 4.34 10.21
C ALA A 58 -4.88 2.99 10.63
N ASN A 59 -5.21 1.91 9.92
CA ASN A 59 -4.65 0.58 10.17
C ASN A 59 -3.13 0.53 9.90
N ILE A 60 -2.67 1.15 8.80
CA ILE A 60 -1.23 1.25 8.50
C ILE A 60 -0.51 2.06 9.58
N ALA A 61 -1.09 3.16 10.06
CA ALA A 61 -0.52 3.97 11.13
C ALA A 61 -0.39 3.16 12.43
N ALA A 62 -1.40 2.37 12.79
CA ALA A 62 -1.37 1.49 13.95
C ALA A 62 -0.29 0.39 13.81
N LEU A 63 -0.21 -0.28 12.66
CA LEU A 63 0.83 -1.28 12.39
C LEU A 63 2.23 -0.67 12.43
N ARG A 64 2.41 0.52 11.86
CA ARG A 64 3.68 1.24 11.91
C ARG A 64 4.06 1.61 13.33
N GLN A 65 3.10 2.05 14.14
CA GLN A 65 3.36 2.39 15.54
C GLN A 65 3.82 1.16 16.32
N TYR A 66 3.09 0.04 16.18
CA TYR A 66 3.50 -1.25 16.73
C TYR A 66 4.91 -1.65 16.28
N CYS A 67 5.21 -1.57 14.97
CA CYS A 67 6.52 -1.93 14.46
C CYS A 67 7.63 -1.09 15.07
N LYS A 68 7.41 0.22 15.23
CA LYS A 68 8.38 1.11 15.87
C LYS A 68 8.61 0.79 17.34
N GLU A 69 7.56 0.52 18.09
CA GLU A 69 7.64 0.13 19.51
C GLU A 69 8.41 -1.18 19.70
N HIS A 70 8.30 -2.09 18.74
CA HIS A 70 8.94 -3.41 18.77
C HIS A 70 10.26 -3.49 17.97
N HIS A 71 10.84 -2.36 17.56
CA HIS A 71 12.10 -2.29 16.78
C HIS A 71 12.06 -3.06 15.45
N ILE A 72 10.87 -3.26 14.89
CA ILE A 72 10.67 -3.84 13.56
C ILE A 72 10.96 -2.74 12.52
N PRO A 73 11.88 -2.96 11.57
CA PRO A 73 12.22 -1.96 10.56
C PRO A 73 11.00 -1.64 9.67
N VAL A 74 10.81 -0.36 9.38
CA VAL A 74 9.72 0.15 8.54
C VAL A 74 10.31 0.74 7.27
N TYR A 75 9.90 0.23 6.12
CA TYR A 75 10.31 0.66 4.79
C TYR A 75 9.14 1.29 4.05
N TYR A 76 9.46 2.28 3.22
CA TYR A 76 8.51 2.95 2.33
C TYR A 76 9.00 2.80 0.90
N THR A 77 8.09 2.51 -0.02
CA THR A 77 8.33 2.71 -1.45
C THR A 77 7.64 3.98 -1.90
N ALA A 78 8.30 4.67 -2.82
CA ALA A 78 7.77 5.87 -3.45
C ALA A 78 8.29 5.91 -4.88
N GLN A 79 7.38 6.04 -5.83
CA GLN A 79 7.75 6.29 -7.22
C GLN A 79 8.34 7.70 -7.33
N PRO A 80 9.51 7.84 -7.98
CA PRO A 80 10.10 9.16 -8.21
C PRO A 80 9.18 9.98 -9.11
N LYS A 81 9.15 11.30 -8.88
CA LYS A 81 8.30 12.22 -9.65
C LYS A 81 8.70 12.30 -11.13
N GLU A 82 10.00 12.22 -11.38
CA GLU A 82 10.57 12.26 -12.72
C GLU A 82 11.18 10.90 -13.01
N GLN A 83 10.77 10.31 -14.14
CA GLN A 83 11.34 9.08 -14.68
C GLN A 83 11.66 9.30 -16.15
N SER A 84 12.89 8.98 -16.56
CA SER A 84 13.27 8.99 -17.97
C SER A 84 12.45 7.93 -18.74
N ASP A 85 12.32 8.09 -20.06
CA ASP A 85 11.65 7.09 -20.90
C ASP A 85 12.37 5.74 -20.84
N GLU A 86 13.70 5.76 -20.66
CA GLU A 86 14.54 4.57 -20.51
C GLU A 86 14.28 3.84 -19.19
N ASP A 87 14.16 4.56 -18.07
CA ASP A 87 13.94 3.95 -16.75
C ASP A 87 12.48 3.52 -16.56
N ARG A 88 11.53 4.29 -17.10
CA ARG A 88 10.09 3.98 -17.04
C ARG A 88 9.71 2.87 -17.99
N ALA A 89 10.36 2.80 -19.17
CA ALA A 89 10.24 1.75 -20.15
C ALA A 89 8.78 1.35 -20.43
N LEU A 90 8.44 0.06 -20.30
CA LEU A 90 7.13 -0.50 -20.62
C LEU A 90 5.98 -0.01 -19.70
N LEU A 91 6.27 0.68 -18.59
CA LEU A 91 5.24 1.32 -17.79
C LEU A 91 4.52 2.42 -18.59
N ASN A 92 5.21 3.05 -19.55
CA ASN A 92 4.65 4.07 -20.42
C ASN A 92 3.47 3.54 -21.25
N ASP A 93 3.61 2.35 -21.83
CA ASP A 93 2.57 1.71 -22.64
C ASP A 93 1.36 1.29 -21.79
N MET A 94 1.63 0.72 -20.60
CA MET A 94 0.59 0.20 -19.71
C MET A 94 -0.18 1.32 -19.00
N TRP A 95 0.53 2.22 -18.34
CA TRP A 95 -0.03 3.19 -17.40
C TRP A 95 -0.01 4.63 -17.91
N GLY A 96 0.67 4.87 -19.05
CA GLY A 96 0.82 6.19 -19.65
C GLY A 96 2.15 6.84 -19.29
N ARG A 97 2.54 7.81 -20.13
CA ARG A 97 3.51 8.84 -19.79
C ARG A 97 2.69 9.91 -19.07
N ASP A 98 3.02 10.23 -17.83
CA ASP A 98 2.32 11.28 -17.10
C ASP A 98 2.28 12.61 -17.89
#